data_AF-A0A8T7DDB8-F1
#
_entry.id   AF-A0A8T7DDB8-F1
#
_cell.length_a   1.000
_cell.length_b   1.000
_cell.length_c   1.000
_cell.angle_alpha   90.00
_cell.angle_beta   90.00
_cell.angle_gamma   90.00
#
_symmetry.space_group_name_H-M   'P 1'
#
loop_
_entity.id
_entity.type
_entity.pdbx_description
1 polymer ?
#
loop_
_entity_poly.entity_id
_entity_poly.type
_entity_poly.pdbx_seq_one_letter_code
_entity_poly.pdbx_strand_id
1 'polypeptide(L)'
;MSAIPIQETESVLAELPQPKGPGARLKAARKSRDIGLDTVAAQLHLRRDMLIALEEDDYDHLPARVFIVGYMRNYARYIGLPAEAIIQSLDQFLPPEDKSQPGLPKVGSDAGEVFKPSAKARKSPFSLVSLILLAAAVAAF
;
A
#
# COMPACT_ATOMS: atom_id res chain seq x y z
N MET A 1 22.27 59.32 19.91
CA MET A 1 22.80 58.12 19.24
C MET A 1 22.35 56.90 20.04
N SER A 2 21.14 56.40 19.79
CA SER A 2 20.63 55.18 20.43
C SER A 2 20.84 54.03 19.44
N ALA A 3 21.59 53.02 19.87
CA ALA A 3 21.79 51.81 19.11
C ALA A 3 20.44 51.11 18.91
N ILE A 4 20.15 50.70 17.67
CA ILE A 4 19.05 49.79 17.36
C ILE A 4 19.50 48.39 17.84
N PRO A 5 18.80 47.74 18.78
CA PRO A 5 19.15 46.39 19.17
C PRO A 5 18.80 45.42 18.03
N ILE A 6 19.82 44.76 17.46
CA ILE A 6 19.68 43.75 16.40
C ILE A 6 19.36 42.41 17.06
N GLN A 7 18.16 42.28 17.64
CA GLN A 7 17.80 41.10 18.44
C GLN A 7 16.41 40.58 18.10
N GLU A 8 16.15 40.31 16.82
CA GLU A 8 14.85 39.74 16.42
C GLU A 8 14.86 38.93 15.13
N THR A 9 16.02 38.46 14.65
CA THR A 9 16.10 37.70 13.38
C THR A 9 16.27 36.18 13.53
N GLU A 10 16.44 35.65 14.74
CA GLU A 10 16.69 34.19 14.92
C GLU A 10 15.46 33.33 15.22
N SER A 11 14.29 33.91 15.55
CA SER A 11 13.17 33.09 16.07
C SER A 11 12.16 32.57 15.04
N VAL A 12 12.35 32.82 13.73
CA VAL A 12 11.35 32.50 12.70
C VAL A 12 11.55 31.15 11.99
N LEU A 13 12.64 30.43 12.28
CA LEU A 13 12.90 29.11 11.65
C LEU A 13 12.32 27.90 12.40
N ALA A 14 11.72 28.08 13.57
CA ALA A 14 11.49 26.98 14.52
C ALA A 14 10.12 26.28 14.47
N GLU A 15 9.19 26.67 13.60
CA GLU A 15 7.84 26.06 13.62
C GLU A 15 7.33 25.72 12.22
N LEU A 16 8.07 24.85 11.53
CA LEU A 16 7.43 24.07 10.47
C LEU A 16 6.31 23.24 11.14
N PRO A 17 5.07 23.29 10.64
CA PRO A 17 3.95 22.59 11.25
C PRO A 17 4.32 21.11 11.35
N GLN A 18 4.46 20.63 12.58
CA GLN A 18 4.75 19.22 12.83
C GLN A 18 3.63 18.39 12.16
N PRO A 19 3.95 17.45 11.26
CA PRO A 19 2.94 16.65 10.60
C PRO A 19 2.11 15.93 11.66
N LYS A 20 0.80 16.24 11.70
CA LYS A 20 -0.10 15.89 12.80
C LYS A 20 -0.40 14.39 12.91
N GLY A 21 -0.19 13.61 11.85
CA GLY A 21 -0.46 12.19 11.81
C GLY A 21 0.72 11.33 11.33
N PRO A 22 0.71 10.02 11.63
CA PRO A 22 1.77 9.09 11.22
C PRO A 22 1.94 9.01 9.69
N GLY A 23 0.84 9.10 8.94
CA GLY A 23 0.83 9.20 7.49
C GLY A 23 1.52 10.47 6.99
N ALA A 24 1.12 11.61 7.53
CA ALA A 24 1.76 12.89 7.23
C ALA A 24 3.27 12.90 7.55
N ARG A 25 3.71 12.19 8.60
CA ARG A 25 5.13 12.02 8.94
C ARG A 25 5.89 11.24 7.86
N LEU A 26 5.30 10.16 7.33
CA LEU A 26 5.88 9.41 6.21
C LEU A 26 5.97 10.28 4.95
N LYS A 27 4.92 11.04 4.65
CA LYS A 27 4.89 12.00 3.53
C LYS A 27 6.01 13.04 3.63
N ALA A 28 6.16 13.64 4.80
CA ALA A 28 7.20 14.63 5.06
C ALA A 28 8.61 14.04 4.85
N ALA A 29 8.87 12.87 5.41
CA ALA A 29 10.17 12.20 5.26
C ALA A 29 10.45 11.68 3.85
N ARG A 30 9.41 11.26 3.10
CA ARG A 30 9.55 10.94 1.67
C ARG A 30 9.96 12.17 0.88
N LYS A 31 9.27 13.30 1.10
CA LYS A 31 9.54 14.57 0.42
C LYS A 31 10.93 15.11 0.77
N SER A 32 11.37 15.03 2.02
CA SER A 32 12.70 15.50 2.44
C SER A 32 13.86 14.67 1.85
N ARG A 33 13.56 13.54 1.21
CA ARG A 33 14.52 12.67 0.53
C ARG A 33 14.33 12.68 -0.99
N ASP A 34 13.47 13.55 -1.52
CA ASP A 34 13.13 13.67 -2.94
C ASP A 34 12.66 12.36 -3.60
N ILE A 35 12.01 11.49 -2.82
CA ILE A 35 11.46 10.23 -3.33
C ILE A 35 10.06 10.47 -3.91
N GLY A 36 9.85 10.09 -5.17
CA GLY A 36 8.55 10.17 -5.83
C GLY A 36 7.52 9.21 -5.24
N LEU A 37 6.24 9.61 -5.25
CA LEU A 37 5.16 8.75 -4.77
C LEU A 37 5.06 7.43 -5.58
N ASP A 38 5.24 7.50 -6.91
CA ASP A 38 5.25 6.32 -7.78
C ASP A 38 6.39 5.36 -7.47
N THR A 39 7.57 5.90 -7.12
CA THR A 39 8.72 5.08 -6.72
C THR A 39 8.40 4.26 -5.47
N VAL A 40 7.79 4.89 -4.47
CA VAL A 40 7.38 4.20 -3.23
C VAL A 40 6.27 3.18 -3.53
N ALA A 41 5.27 3.55 -4.32
CA ALA A 41 4.18 2.66 -4.69
C ALA A 41 4.70 1.39 -5.40
N ALA A 42 5.61 1.56 -6.37
CA ALA A 42 6.26 0.45 -7.06
C ALA A 42 7.10 -0.42 -6.12
N GLN A 43 7.91 0.19 -5.25
CA GLN A 43 8.77 -0.53 -4.31
C GLN A 43 7.97 -1.33 -3.28
N LEU A 44 6.88 -0.78 -2.78
CA LEU A 44 6.05 -1.42 -1.76
C LEU A 44 4.96 -2.32 -2.34
N HIS A 45 4.87 -2.41 -3.68
CA HIS A 45 3.80 -3.10 -4.40
C HIS A 45 2.40 -2.64 -3.96
N LEU A 46 2.26 -1.33 -3.72
CA LEU A 46 0.99 -0.70 -3.35
C LEU A 46 0.43 0.07 -4.54
N ARG A 47 -0.89 0.07 -4.65
CA ARG A 47 -1.55 0.99 -5.57
C ARG A 47 -1.34 2.44 -5.08
N ARG A 48 -1.27 3.37 -6.03
CA ARG A 48 -1.00 4.79 -5.76
C ARG A 48 -2.07 5.42 -4.85
N ASP A 49 -3.34 5.10 -5.08
CA ASP A 49 -4.48 5.54 -4.26
C ASP A 49 -4.33 5.14 -2.78
N MET A 50 -3.92 3.91 -2.51
CA MET A 50 -3.67 3.44 -1.14
C MET A 50 -2.52 4.21 -0.49
N LEU A 51 -1.47 4.51 -1.24
CA LEU A 51 -0.34 5.27 -0.71
C LEU A 51 -0.71 6.74 -0.42
N ILE A 52 -1.57 7.34 -1.23
CA ILE A 52 -2.13 8.67 -0.97
C ILE A 52 -2.94 8.65 0.32
N ALA A 53 -3.86 7.69 0.46
CA ALA A 53 -4.68 7.54 1.67
C ALA A 53 -3.82 7.36 2.93
N LEU A 54 -2.76 6.55 2.85
CA LEU A 54 -1.78 6.41 3.93
C LEU A 54 -1.10 7.75 4.26
N GLU A 55 -0.67 8.52 3.26
CA GLU A 55 0.00 9.82 3.47
C GLU A 55 -0.92 10.93 4.00
N GLU A 56 -2.23 10.77 3.82
CA GLU A 56 -3.27 11.72 4.24
C GLU A 56 -3.95 11.32 5.54
N ASP A 57 -3.49 10.22 6.17
CA ASP A 57 -4.09 9.65 7.37
C ASP A 57 -5.59 9.28 7.18
N ASP A 58 -5.98 8.97 5.94
CA ASP A 58 -7.33 8.55 5.54
C ASP A 58 -7.45 7.02 5.58
N TYR A 59 -7.75 6.50 6.78
CA TYR A 59 -7.82 5.06 7.04
C TYR A 59 -9.16 4.42 6.65
N ASP A 60 -10.20 5.22 6.38
CA ASP A 60 -11.54 4.71 6.07
C ASP A 60 -11.60 4.04 4.68
N HIS A 61 -10.77 4.52 3.77
CA HIS A 61 -10.64 4.00 2.40
C HIS A 61 -9.59 2.88 2.28
N LEU A 62 -8.98 2.47 3.38
CA LEU A 62 -7.97 1.43 3.40
C LEU A 62 -8.54 0.05 3.78
N PRO A 63 -7.82 -1.05 3.46
CA PRO A 63 -8.18 -2.39 3.90
C PRO A 63 -8.16 -2.54 5.43
N ALA A 64 -8.46 -3.73 5.92
CA ALA A 64 -8.46 -4.02 7.36
C ALA A 64 -7.17 -3.56 8.07
N ARG A 65 -7.31 -3.17 9.35
CA ARG A 65 -6.25 -2.63 10.23
C ARG A 65 -4.92 -3.39 10.12
N VAL A 66 -4.96 -4.72 10.10
CA VAL A 66 -3.76 -5.57 9.98
C VAL A 66 -2.91 -5.23 8.75
N PHE A 67 -3.54 -4.89 7.62
CA PHE A 67 -2.84 -4.48 6.41
C PHE A 67 -2.29 -3.07 6.54
N ILE A 68 -3.06 -2.13 7.11
CA ILE A 68 -2.62 -0.75 7.34
C ILE A 68 -1.32 -0.74 8.17
N VAL A 69 -1.30 -1.51 9.27
CA VAL A 69 -0.11 -1.66 10.12
C VAL A 69 1.08 -2.20 9.30
N GLY A 70 0.85 -3.20 8.46
CA GLY A 70 1.87 -3.76 7.57
C GLY A 70 2.42 -2.75 6.56
N TYR A 71 1.54 -1.97 5.92
CA TYR A 71 1.91 -0.95 4.95
C TYR A 71 2.72 0.18 5.60
N MET A 72 2.25 0.70 6.74
CA MET A 72 2.93 1.76 7.49
C MET A 72 4.32 1.30 7.96
N ARG A 73 4.44 0.06 8.44
CA ARG A 73 5.71 -0.56 8.84
C ARG A 73 6.70 -0.65 7.68
N ASN A 74 6.25 -1.18 6.54
CA ASN A 74 7.11 -1.35 5.37
C ASN A 74 7.51 -0.01 4.76
N TYR A 75 6.59 0.95 4.71
CA TYR A 75 6.88 2.29 4.24
C TYR A 75 7.93 2.96 5.15
N ALA A 76 7.73 2.98 6.46
CA ALA A 76 8.70 3.54 7.40
C ALA A 76 10.10 2.95 7.22
N ARG A 77 10.21 1.63 7.09
CA ARG A 77 11.50 0.95 6.83
C ARG A 77 12.13 1.38 5.51
N TYR A 78 11.33 1.44 4.45
CA TYR A 78 11.82 1.82 3.12
C TYR A 78 12.43 3.22 3.10
N ILE A 79 11.81 4.20 3.78
CA ILE A 79 12.34 5.57 3.87
C ILE A 79 13.26 5.79 5.07
N GLY A 80 13.69 4.72 5.76
CA GLY A 80 14.67 4.78 6.85
C GLY A 80 14.19 5.48 8.12
N LEU A 81 12.89 5.43 8.42
CA LEU A 81 12.34 5.88 9.70
C LEU A 81 12.20 4.71 10.70
N PRO A 82 12.23 4.99 12.03
CA PRO A 82 11.96 3.97 13.05
C PRO A 82 10.52 3.47 12.96
N ALA A 83 10.33 2.27 12.39
CA ALA A 83 9.00 1.75 12.09
C ALA A 83 8.10 1.61 13.32
N GLU A 84 8.64 1.17 14.45
CA GLU A 84 7.86 1.03 15.68
C GLU A 84 7.36 2.38 16.21
N ALA A 85 8.12 3.47 16.01
CA ALA A 85 7.66 4.82 16.39
C ALA A 85 6.54 5.35 15.50
N ILE A 86 6.43 4.88 14.26
CA ILE A 86 5.30 5.19 13.38
C ILE A 86 4.06 4.39 13.80
N ILE A 87 4.24 3.10 14.09
CA ILE A 87 3.14 2.18 14.44
C ILE A 87 2.54 2.54 15.80
N GLN A 88 3.37 2.87 16.79
CA GLN A 88 2.87 3.33 18.09
C GLN A 88 2.01 4.60 17.97
N SER A 89 2.37 5.52 17.07
CA SER A 89 1.51 6.67 16.80
C SER A 89 0.25 6.30 16.03
N LEU A 90 0.29 5.29 15.15
CA LEU A 90 -0.86 4.81 14.37
C LEU A 90 -1.97 4.22 15.24
N ASP A 91 -1.62 3.56 16.34
CA ASP A 91 -2.60 2.98 17.27
C ASP A 91 -3.59 4.01 17.83
N GLN A 92 -3.23 5.30 17.83
CA GLN A 92 -4.11 6.40 18.27
C GLN A 92 -5.15 6.82 17.21
N PHE A 93 -4.95 6.42 15.94
CA PHE A 93 -5.78 6.82 14.80
C PHE A 93 -6.69 5.68 14.30
N LEU A 94 -6.39 4.44 14.65
CA LEU A 94 -7.17 3.29 14.22
C LEU A 94 -8.12 2.83 15.31
N PRO A 95 -9.36 2.42 14.96
CA PRO A 95 -10.25 1.79 15.92
C PRO A 95 -9.61 0.50 16.50
N PRO A 96 -10.06 0.06 17.68
CA PRO A 96 -9.62 -1.20 18.26
C PRO A 96 -9.79 -2.36 17.28
N GLU A 97 -8.85 -3.31 17.28
CA GLU A 97 -8.93 -4.51 16.44
C GLU A 97 -10.23 -5.28 16.71
N ASP A 98 -11.10 -5.39 15.70
CA ASP A 98 -12.15 -6.40 15.70
C ASP A 98 -11.53 -7.76 15.29
N LYS A 99 -11.21 -8.57 16.29
CA LYS A 99 -10.61 -9.90 16.11
C LYS A 99 -11.56 -10.93 15.48
N SER A 100 -12.82 -10.57 15.22
CA SER A 100 -13.86 -11.49 14.74
C SER A 100 -14.01 -11.53 13.22
N GLN A 101 -13.34 -10.64 12.46
CA GLN A 101 -13.41 -10.61 11.01
C GLN A 101 -12.04 -10.86 10.35
N PRO A 102 -11.88 -11.97 9.61
CA PRO A 102 -10.69 -12.18 8.79
C PRO A 102 -10.57 -11.05 7.75
N GLY A 103 -9.40 -10.41 7.70
CA GLY A 103 -9.13 -9.23 6.88
C GLY A 103 -9.24 -9.52 5.38
N LEU A 104 -10.45 -9.41 4.84
CA LEU A 104 -10.66 -9.32 3.40
C LEU A 104 -10.44 -7.87 2.97
N PRO A 105 -9.72 -7.63 1.85
CA PRO A 105 -9.65 -6.30 1.27
C PRO A 105 -11.08 -5.88 0.90
N LYS A 106 -11.52 -4.71 1.38
CA LYS A 106 -12.73 -4.06 0.90
C LYS A 106 -12.50 -3.72 -0.58
N VAL A 107 -12.94 -4.60 -1.47
CA VAL A 107 -12.92 -4.36 -2.92
C VAL A 107 -13.78 -3.13 -3.17
N GLY A 108 -13.15 -2.04 -3.60
CA GLY A 108 -13.82 -0.77 -3.88
C GLY A 108 -15.01 -0.97 -4.81
N SER A 109 -16.17 -0.50 -4.36
CA SER A 109 -17.44 -0.54 -5.06
C SER A 109 -17.56 0.58 -6.09
N ASP A 110 -16.58 0.69 -7.00
CA ASP A 110 -16.58 1.67 -8.11
C ASP A 110 -16.13 1.07 -9.45
N ALA A 111 -16.36 -0.24 -9.61
CA ALA A 111 -16.42 -0.84 -10.94
C ALA A 111 -17.83 -1.39 -11.13
N GLY A 112 -18.69 -0.59 -11.76
CA GLY A 112 -19.90 -1.09 -12.39
C GLY A 112 -19.55 -2.05 -13.51
N GLU A 113 -19.23 -3.30 -13.16
CA GLU A 113 -19.25 -4.47 -14.03
C GLU A 113 -19.50 -5.65 -13.09
N VAL A 114 -20.75 -6.07 -13.04
CA VAL A 114 -21.20 -7.28 -12.36
C VAL A 114 -20.30 -8.42 -12.81
N PHE A 115 -19.48 -8.96 -11.91
CA PHE A 115 -18.87 -10.27 -12.12
C PHE A 115 -20.00 -11.31 -12.20
N LYS A 116 -20.50 -11.54 -13.43
CA LYS A 116 -21.27 -12.73 -13.76
C LYS A 116 -20.23 -13.84 -13.89
N PRO A 117 -20.24 -14.89 -13.05
CA PRO A 117 -19.52 -16.10 -13.39
C PRO A 117 -20.19 -16.68 -14.63
N SER A 118 -19.70 -16.31 -15.81
CA SER A 118 -20.08 -16.95 -17.07
C SER A 118 -19.47 -18.34 -17.03
N ALA A 119 -20.25 -19.30 -16.54
CA ALA A 119 -19.99 -20.72 -16.64
C ALA A 119 -20.00 -21.10 -18.14
N LYS A 120 -18.93 -20.75 -18.84
CA LYS A 120 -18.74 -21.14 -20.23
C LYS A 120 -17.96 -22.44 -20.24
N ALA A 121 -18.73 -23.52 -20.29
CA ALA A 121 -18.28 -24.87 -20.59
C ALA A 121 -17.30 -24.83 -21.79
N ARG A 122 -16.00 -24.99 -21.51
CA ARG A 122 -14.99 -25.21 -22.54
C ARG A 122 -15.18 -26.64 -23.05
N LYS A 123 -16.00 -26.81 -24.09
CA LYS A 123 -15.96 -28.03 -24.91
C LYS A 123 -14.64 -28.01 -25.67
N SER A 124 -13.65 -28.77 -25.18
CA SER A 124 -12.40 -29.01 -25.91
C SER A 124 -12.63 -30.09 -26.97
N PRO A 125 -12.43 -29.81 -28.28
CA PRO A 125 -12.63 -30.81 -29.32
C PRO A 125 -11.31 -31.52 -29.69
N PHE A 126 -10.49 -31.87 -28.70
CA PHE A 126 -9.21 -32.57 -28.94
C PHE A 126 -8.87 -33.61 -27.87
N SER A 127 -9.88 -34.24 -27.28
CA SER A 127 -9.72 -35.52 -26.58
C SER A 127 -10.31 -36.62 -27.46
N LEU A 128 -9.58 -37.05 -28.50
CA LEU A 128 -9.76 -38.32 -29.23
C LEU A 128 -8.77 -38.52 -30.40
N VAL A 129 -7.49 -38.10 -30.30
CA VAL A 129 -6.46 -38.57 -31.26
C VAL A 129 -5.10 -38.69 -30.56
N SER A 130 -4.97 -39.64 -29.62
CA SER A 130 -3.65 -40.04 -29.08
C SER A 130 -3.57 -41.51 -28.68
N LEU A 131 -4.44 -42.38 -29.24
CA LEU A 131 -4.36 -43.83 -29.03
C LEU A 131 -4.38 -44.64 -30.34
N ILE A 132 -3.86 -44.06 -31.43
CA ILE A 132 -3.56 -44.79 -32.70
C ILE A 132 -2.05 -44.82 -33.00
N LEU A 133 -1.21 -44.22 -32.14
CA LEU A 133 0.26 -44.30 -32.23
C LEU A 133 0.88 -45.28 -31.22
N LEU A 134 0.19 -46.39 -30.91
CA LEU A 134 0.78 -47.51 -30.16
C LEU A 134 0.90 -48.81 -30.99
N ALA A 135 0.50 -48.81 -32.26
CA ALA A 135 0.52 -50.02 -33.11
C ALA A 135 1.64 -50.05 -34.17
N ALA A 136 2.52 -49.04 -34.26
CA ALA A 136 3.54 -48.95 -35.33
C ALA A 136 5.00 -49.04 -34.82
N ALA A 137 5.24 -49.60 -33.63
CA ALA A 137 6.59 -49.76 -33.06
C ALA A 137 6.96 -51.23 -32.76
N VAL A 138 6.23 -52.21 -33.31
CA VAL A 138 6.56 -53.65 -33.17
C VAL A 138 6.82 -54.33 -34.54
N ALA A 139 6.94 -53.57 -35.63
CA ALA A 139 7.18 -54.13 -36.97
C ALA A 139 8.46 -53.62 -37.65
N ALA A 140 9.46 -53.15 -36.89
CA ALA A 140 10.74 -52.72 -37.46
C ALA A 140 11.97 -53.04 -36.59
N PHE A 141 11.87 -54.05 -35.72
CA PHE A 141 13.03 -54.69 -35.09
C PHE A 141 12.78 -56.18 -34.90
#